data_AF-A0A7V3RHK7-F1
#
_entry.id   AF-A0A7V3RHK7-F1
#
_cell.length_a   1.000
_cell.length_b   1.000
_cell.length_c   1.000
_cell.angle_alpha   90.00
_cell.angle_beta   90.00
_cell.angle_gamma   90.00
#
_symmetry.space_group_name_H-M   'P 1'
#
loop_
_entity.id
_entity.type
_entity.pdbx_description
1 polymer ?
#
loop_
_entity_poly.entity_id
_entity_poly.type
_entity_poly.pdbx_seq_one_letter_code
_entity_poly.pdbx_strand_id
1 'polypeptide(L)'
;MKYLILILITIIFCIIGAQVLIPILSKKDQSEWLSLPEVIPGARIISESEGIIEYKGKRFILGHGEYKQKKFLIEKLCLDTMPESTIIDMRFKRQIIVRRDVF
;
A
#
# COMPACT_ATOMS: atom_id res chain seq x y z
N MET A 1 -4.76 51.25 14.26
CA MET A 1 -3.85 50.73 13.19
C MET A 1 -2.96 49.57 13.65
N LYS A 2 -2.18 49.70 14.74
CA LYS A 2 -1.30 48.62 15.24
C LYS A 2 -2.01 47.27 15.49
N TYR A 3 -3.19 47.29 16.11
CA TYR A 3 -3.99 46.09 16.39
C TYR A 3 -4.56 45.42 15.13
N LEU A 4 -4.87 46.22 14.10
CA LEU A 4 -5.38 45.72 12.81
C LEU A 4 -4.30 44.94 12.06
N ILE A 5 -3.06 45.41 12.10
CA ILE A 5 -1.89 44.74 11.53
C ILE A 5 -1.61 43.42 12.26
N LEU A 6 -1.73 43.41 13.60
CA LEU A 6 -1.48 42.22 14.42
C LEU A 6 -2.52 41.12 14.16
N ILE A 7 -3.79 41.49 14.01
CA ILE A 7 -4.88 40.58 13.63
C ILE A 7 -4.61 39.98 12.24
N LEU A 8 -4.20 40.81 11.27
CA LEU A 8 -3.93 40.37 9.90
C LEU A 8 -2.79 39.34 9.85
N ILE A 9 -1.71 39.57 10.61
CA ILE A 9 -0.56 38.65 10.70
C ILE A 9 -0.99 37.31 11.30
N THR A 10 -1.86 37.33 12.32
CA THR A 10 -2.32 36.11 13.00
C THR A 10 -3.18 35.25 12.06
N ILE A 11 -4.05 35.89 11.27
CA ILE A 11 -4.87 35.21 10.26
C ILE A 11 -3.99 34.55 9.20
N ILE A 12 -2.98 35.26 8.68
CA ILE A 12 -2.05 34.72 7.68
C ILE A 12 -1.31 33.49 8.22
N PHE A 13 -0.84 33.54 9.46
CA PHE A 13 -0.13 32.42 10.08
C PHE A 13 -1.03 31.19 10.28
N CYS A 14 -2.30 31.40 10.66
CA CYS A 14 -3.29 30.32 10.73
C CYS A 14 -3.58 29.67 9.37
N ILE A 15 -3.66 30.47 8.30
CA ILE A 15 -3.89 29.95 6.94
C ILE A 15 -2.69 29.11 6.48
N ILE A 16 -1.46 29.59 6.69
CA ILE A 16 -0.24 28.85 6.34
C ILE A 16 -0.15 27.55 7.16
N GLY A 17 -0.41 27.61 8.47
CA GLY A 17 -0.44 26.44 9.34
C GLY A 17 -1.46 25.39 8.88
N ALA A 18 -2.66 25.82 8.50
CA ALA A 18 -3.70 24.93 7.99
C ALA A 18 -3.30 24.27 6.67
N GLN A 19 -2.69 25.02 5.73
CA GLN A 19 -2.24 24.45 4.45
C GLN A 19 -1.14 23.39 4.60
N VAL A 20 -0.32 23.46 5.64
CA VAL A 20 0.72 22.46 5.92
C VAL A 20 0.16 21.24 6.67
N LEU A 21 -0.80 21.42 7.58
CA LEU A 21 -1.38 20.33 8.36
C LEU A 21 -2.35 19.43 7.57
N ILE A 22 -3.15 19.99 6.67
CA ILE A 22 -4.15 19.25 5.87
C ILE A 22 -3.52 18.10 5.05
N PRO A 23 -2.42 18.29 4.28
CA PRO A 23 -1.82 17.20 3.50
C PRO A 23 -1.12 16.13 4.35
N ILE A 24 -0.72 16.45 5.59
CA ILE A 24 -0.11 15.48 6.52
C ILE A 24 -1.18 14.55 7.11
N LEU A 25 -2.38 15.06 7.41
CA LEU A 25 -3.51 14.24 7.87
C LEU A 25 -4.26 13.53 6.72
N SER A 26 -4.32 14.13 5.53
CA SER A 26 -5.09 13.61 4.40
C SER A 26 -4.42 12.47 3.63
N LYS A 27 -3.17 12.10 3.95
CA LYS A 27 -2.50 10.92 3.37
C LYS A 27 -3.07 9.57 3.86
N LYS A 28 -4.07 9.59 4.76
CA LYS A 28 -4.46 8.39 5.50
C LYS A 28 -5.40 7.44 4.75
N ASP A 29 -6.33 7.89 3.91
CA ASP A 29 -7.40 6.98 3.43
C ASP A 29 -8.01 7.37 2.07
N GLN A 30 -7.18 7.49 1.04
CA GLN A 30 -7.64 7.47 -0.36
C GLN A 30 -6.97 6.33 -1.15
N SER A 31 -6.72 5.20 -0.48
CA SER A 31 -6.55 3.94 -1.20
C SER A 31 -7.93 3.52 -1.69
N GLU A 32 -8.23 3.88 -2.94
CA GLU A 32 -9.19 3.17 -3.78
C GLU A 32 -9.18 1.67 -3.45
N TRP A 33 -10.37 1.10 -3.35
CA TRP A 33 -10.65 -0.27 -2.97
C TRP A 33 -10.03 -1.25 -3.97
N LEU A 34 -8.70 -1.42 -3.91
CA LEU A 34 -7.99 -2.34 -4.77
C LEU A 34 -8.41 -3.74 -4.36
N SER A 35 -9.04 -4.48 -5.25
CA SER A 35 -9.47 -5.85 -4.98
C SER A 35 -8.29 -6.82 -5.11
N LEU A 36 -8.39 -8.01 -4.50
CA LEU A 36 -7.35 -9.04 -4.57
C LEU A 36 -6.88 -9.36 -6.02
N PRO A 37 -7.79 -9.47 -7.02
CA PRO A 37 -7.42 -9.69 -8.43
C PRO A 37 -6.64 -8.52 -9.07
N GLU A 38 -6.78 -7.30 -8.54
CA GLU A 38 -6.15 -6.11 -9.08
C GLU A 38 -4.72 -5.90 -8.56
N VAL A 39 -4.33 -6.64 -7.51
CA VAL A 39 -2.96 -6.65 -6.97
C VAL A 39 -1.99 -7.20 -8.01
N ILE A 40 -2.33 -8.32 -8.65
CA ILE A 40 -1.60 -8.90 -9.77
C ILE A 40 -2.61 -9.24 -10.87
N PRO A 41 -2.75 -8.40 -11.90
CA PRO A 41 -3.67 -8.65 -13.00
C PRO A 41 -3.40 -10.00 -13.67
N GLY A 42 -4.44 -10.80 -13.85
CA GLY A 42 -4.35 -12.15 -14.44
C GLY A 42 -3.83 -13.23 -13.49
N ALA A 43 -3.67 -12.93 -12.20
CA ALA A 43 -3.43 -13.96 -11.20
C ALA A 43 -4.69 -14.80 -10.95
N ARG A 44 -4.47 -16.09 -10.72
CA ARG A 44 -5.52 -17.03 -10.32
C ARG A 44 -5.72 -16.91 -8.81
N ILE A 45 -6.96 -16.73 -8.35
CA ILE A 45 -7.28 -16.76 -6.92
C ILE A 45 -7.28 -18.22 -6.46
N ILE A 46 -6.46 -18.53 -5.46
CA ILE A 46 -6.44 -19.85 -4.81
C ILE A 46 -7.36 -19.85 -3.60
N SER A 47 -7.31 -18.78 -2.81
CA SER A 47 -8.14 -18.60 -1.61
C SER A 47 -8.42 -17.12 -1.41
N GLU A 48 -9.65 -16.70 -1.63
CA GLU A 48 -10.06 -15.30 -1.43
C GLU A 48 -10.07 -14.93 0.05
N SER A 49 -10.55 -15.85 0.90
CA SER A 49 -10.62 -15.70 2.36
C SER A 49 -9.27 -15.73 3.06
N GLU A 50 -8.20 -16.13 2.39
CA GLU A 50 -6.83 -16.06 2.94
C GLU A 50 -5.96 -15.05 2.18
N GLY A 51 -6.51 -14.41 1.14
CA GLY A 51 -5.78 -13.51 0.25
C GLY A 51 -4.63 -14.22 -0.48
N ILE A 52 -4.85 -15.43 -0.98
CA ILE A 52 -3.84 -16.23 -1.69
C ILE A 52 -4.14 -16.23 -3.18
N ILE A 53 -3.15 -15.81 -3.96
CA ILE A 53 -3.20 -15.82 -5.42
C ILE A 53 -1.99 -16.56 -6.00
N GLU A 54 -2.15 -17.08 -7.20
CA GLU A 54 -1.12 -17.75 -7.97
C GLU A 54 -0.90 -17.03 -9.30
N TYR A 55 0.35 -16.78 -9.64
CA TYR A 55 0.72 -16.10 -10.88
C TYR A 55 2.03 -16.65 -11.42
N LYS A 56 2.02 -17.13 -12.68
CA LYS A 56 3.19 -17.70 -13.37
C LYS A 56 3.96 -18.70 -12.49
N GLY A 57 3.25 -19.69 -11.93
CA GLY A 57 3.83 -20.73 -11.06
C GLY A 57 4.34 -20.25 -9.70
N LYS A 58 4.02 -19.02 -9.28
CA LYS A 58 4.37 -18.46 -7.97
C LYS A 58 3.13 -18.31 -7.13
N ARG A 59 3.27 -18.49 -5.81
CA ARG A 59 2.19 -18.28 -4.86
C ARG A 59 2.45 -17.01 -4.07
N PHE A 60 1.50 -16.09 -4.09
CA PHE A 60 1.51 -14.88 -3.27
C PHE A 60 0.48 -15.04 -2.16
N ILE A 61 0.96 -15.00 -0.92
CA ILE A 61 0.12 -15.00 0.28
C ILE A 61 0.04 -13.55 0.75
N LEU A 62 -0.99 -12.86 0.29
CA LEU A 62 -1.19 -11.45 0.58
C LEU A 62 -1.89 -11.27 1.94
N GLY A 63 -2.79 -12.15 2.34
CA GLY A 63 -3.70 -11.87 3.45
C GLY A 63 -4.64 -10.70 3.14
N HIS A 64 -5.36 -10.20 4.14
CA HIS A 64 -6.35 -9.15 3.95
C HIS A 64 -5.74 -7.74 4.06
N GLY A 65 -6.29 -6.81 3.28
CA GLY A 65 -6.01 -5.37 3.39
C GLY A 65 -4.68 -4.93 2.79
N GLU A 66 -4.45 -3.61 2.79
CA GLU A 66 -3.23 -2.95 2.30
C GLU A 66 -2.82 -3.35 0.86
N TYR A 67 -3.78 -3.76 0.03
CA TYR A 67 -3.54 -4.30 -1.32
C TYR A 67 -2.77 -3.33 -2.23
N LYS A 68 -3.02 -2.02 -2.10
CA LYS A 68 -2.26 -0.97 -2.81
C LYS A 68 -0.78 -0.97 -2.44
N GLN A 69 -0.46 -1.09 -1.15
CA GLN A 69 0.92 -1.14 -0.68
C GLN A 69 1.59 -2.46 -1.08
N LYS A 70 0.87 -3.58 -1.01
CA LYS A 70 1.36 -4.89 -1.45
C LYS A 70 1.67 -4.90 -2.94
N LYS A 71 0.77 -4.38 -3.79
CA LYS A 71 1.00 -4.18 -5.22
C LYS A 71 2.26 -3.34 -5.48
N PHE A 72 2.37 -2.19 -4.83
CA PHE A 72 3.55 -1.34 -4.94
C PHE A 72 4.85 -2.06 -4.55
N LEU A 73 4.84 -2.87 -3.49
CA LEU A 73 6.00 -3.65 -3.06
C LEU A 73 6.34 -4.78 -4.04
N ILE A 74 5.34 -5.47 -4.59
CA ILE A 74 5.52 -6.51 -5.62
C ILE A 74 6.22 -5.91 -6.84
N GLU A 75 5.72 -4.78 -7.35
CA GLU A 75 6.29 -4.08 -8.49
C GLU A 75 7.69 -3.54 -8.19
N LYS A 76 7.88 -2.87 -7.04
CA LYS A 76 9.15 -2.23 -6.68
C LYS A 76 10.27 -3.22 -6.40
N LEU A 77 9.95 -4.40 -5.86
CA LEU A 77 10.92 -5.45 -5.55
C LEU A 77 10.99 -6.52 -6.64
N CYS A 78 10.27 -6.34 -7.75
CA CYS A 78 10.17 -7.30 -8.86
C CYS A 78 9.85 -8.73 -8.37
N LEU A 79 8.91 -8.87 -7.43
CA LEU A 79 8.60 -10.17 -6.84
C LEU A 79 7.91 -11.09 -7.85
N ASP A 80 7.25 -10.53 -8.86
CA ASP A 80 6.63 -11.24 -9.97
C ASP A 80 7.65 -11.88 -10.94
N THR A 81 8.90 -11.39 -10.95
CA THR A 81 10.00 -11.91 -11.77
C THR A 81 10.82 -12.99 -11.08
N MET A 82 10.47 -13.38 -9.84
CA MET A 82 11.15 -14.47 -9.15
C MET A 82 11.06 -15.81 -9.93
N PRO A 83 11.85 -16.83 -9.57
CA PRO A 83 11.71 -18.15 -10.17
C PRO A 83 10.31 -18.74 -9.92
N GLU A 84 9.89 -19.66 -10.79
CA GLU A 84 8.71 -20.49 -10.53
C GLU A 84 8.89 -21.32 -9.26
N SER A 85 7.80 -21.82 -8.69
CA SER A 85 7.79 -22.53 -7.40
C SER A 85 8.33 -21.66 -6.26
N THR A 86 8.10 -20.35 -6.31
CA THR A 86 8.40 -19.43 -5.21
C THR A 86 7.12 -19.05 -4.48
N ILE A 87 7.17 -19.10 -3.15
CA ILE A 87 6.13 -18.60 -2.26
C ILE A 87 6.58 -17.26 -1.67
N ILE A 88 5.74 -16.25 -1.81
CA ILE A 88 5.95 -14.88 -1.36
C ILE A 88 4.86 -14.56 -0.33
N ASP A 89 5.24 -14.51 0.94
CA ASP A 89 4.32 -14.22 2.05
C ASP A 89 4.48 -12.77 2.50
N MET A 90 3.41 -11.99 2.33
CA MET A 90 3.32 -10.56 2.60
C MET A 90 2.28 -10.25 3.68
N ARG A 91 1.88 -11.24 4.48
CA ARG A 91 0.94 -11.05 5.60
C ARG A 91 1.54 -10.21 6.73
N PHE A 92 2.86 -10.15 6.82
CA PHE A 92 3.57 -9.44 7.89
C PHE A 92 3.83 -7.98 7.50
N LYS A 93 3.43 -7.06 8.37
CA LYS A 93 3.49 -5.61 8.11
C LYS A 93 4.88 -5.06 7.74
N ARG A 94 5.96 -5.70 8.21
CA ARG A 94 7.34 -5.20 8.08
C ARG A 94 8.29 -6.18 7.41
N GLN A 95 7.82 -7.34 6.99
CA GLN A 95 8.66 -8.42 6.49
C GLN A 95 7.97 -9.09 5.30
N ILE A 96 8.77 -9.49 4.31
CA ILE A 96 8.32 -10.32 3.20
C ILE A 96 9.13 -11.60 3.29
N ILE A 97 8.44 -12.74 3.43
CA ILE A 97 9.11 -14.04 3.49
C ILE A 97 9.06 -14.64 2.09
N VAL A 98 10.24 -14.89 1.53
CA VAL A 98 10.40 -15.55 0.24
C VAL A 98 11.00 -16.92 0.49
N ARG A 99 10.32 -17.97 0.04
CA ARG A 99 10.80 -19.35 0.13
C ARG A 99 10.52 -20.10 -1.16
N ARG A 100 11.36 -21.08 -1.48
CA ARG A 100 11.02 -22.05 -2.54
C ARG A 100 9.99 -23.03 -2.00
N ASP A 101 9.04 -23.39 -2.85
CA ASP A 101 8.17 -24.52 -2.65
C ASP A 101 9.04 -25.76 -2.86
N VAL A 102 9.36 -26.44 -1.76
CA VAL A 102 10.13 -27.68 -1.79
C VAL A 102 9.12 -28.80 -1.85
N PHE A 103 8.77 -29.19 -3.08
CA PHE A 103 8.19 -30.50 -3.35
C PHE A 103 9.31 -31.52 -3.55
#